data_AF-A0A552F5S8-F1
#
_entry.id   AF-A0A552F5S8-F1
#
_cell.length_a   1.000
_cell.length_b   1.000
_cell.length_c   1.000
_cell.angle_alpha   90.00
_cell.angle_beta   90.00
_cell.angle_gamma   90.00
#
_symmetry.space_group_name_H-M   'P 1'
#
loop_
_entity.id
_entity.type
_entity.pdbx_description
1 polymer ?
#
loop_
_entity_poly.entity_id
_entity_poly.type
_entity_poly.pdbx_seq_one_letter_code
_entity_poly.pdbx_strand_id
1 'polypeptide(L)'
;MNIIDALNLKKPQDYPSREAYQQDVLKAVQVLMRLGIMDSPSADLTASLDSILEKLQEDELAIYGRKRSKQEIIADLKQVNSEIVELDREIADLEWQIALKKAEISVNEPVNTIIRFRDWKQGIFGQGWEATETLLGDRPRSTERNELERSKFYDLGVAIVGYAIVLTVELIPDSPTSSQAKVRITTAQGIPYLPPQLKLAILNEDETPALTESVSRERDTWIQREFSLNEGEIFKVKIALDEFSLIETFEA
;
A
#
# COMPACT_ATOMS: atom_id res chain seq x y z
N MET A 1 23.74 -35.11 20.48
CA MET A 1 23.65 -33.74 21.02
C MET A 1 23.91 -33.86 22.51
N ASN A 2 24.93 -33.19 23.06
CA ASN A 2 25.22 -33.31 24.49
C ASN A 2 24.18 -32.49 25.27
N ILE A 3 23.76 -32.94 26.45
CA ILE A 3 22.76 -32.28 27.31
C ILE A 3 23.19 -30.84 27.64
N ILE A 4 24.50 -30.61 27.75
CA ILE A 4 25.09 -29.27 27.95
C ILE A 4 24.76 -28.33 26.77
N ASP A 5 24.84 -28.82 25.53
CA ASP A 5 24.51 -28.04 24.33
C ASP A 5 23.00 -27.81 24.19
N ALA A 6 22.18 -28.80 24.58
CA ALA A 6 20.72 -28.71 24.52
C ALA A 6 20.15 -27.71 25.53
N LEU A 7 20.79 -27.54 26.69
CA LEU A 7 20.40 -26.59 27.74
C LEU A 7 21.14 -25.25 27.63
N ASN A 8 21.97 -25.08 26.59
CA ASN A 8 22.81 -23.91 26.37
C ASN A 8 23.71 -23.55 27.58
N LEU A 9 24.15 -24.58 28.32
CA LEU A 9 25.05 -24.42 29.46
C LEU A 9 26.50 -24.39 28.97
N LYS A 10 27.35 -23.53 29.52
CA LYS A 10 28.80 -23.58 29.27
C LYS A 10 29.47 -24.66 30.15
N LYS A 11 30.76 -24.95 29.93
CA LYS A 11 31.50 -25.78 30.88
C LYS A 11 31.66 -24.99 32.20
N PRO A 12 31.66 -25.64 33.37
CA PRO A 12 31.79 -24.94 34.66
C PRO A 12 33.02 -24.01 34.76
N GLN A 13 34.06 -24.32 34.00
CA GLN A 13 35.33 -23.57 33.94
C GLN A 13 35.21 -22.23 33.19
N ASP A 14 34.17 -22.11 32.35
CA ASP A 14 33.94 -20.96 31.47
C ASP A 14 32.97 -19.94 32.11
N TYR A 15 32.55 -20.16 33.36
CA TYR A 15 31.68 -19.23 34.09
C TYR A 15 32.51 -18.25 34.94
N PRO A 16 32.07 -16.98 35.04
CA PRO A 16 32.77 -15.95 35.80
C PRO A 16 32.77 -16.20 37.32
N SER A 17 31.79 -16.96 37.83
CA SER A 17 31.76 -17.42 39.22
C SER A 17 30.94 -18.70 39.38
N ARG A 18 31.09 -19.34 40.55
CA ARG A 18 30.30 -20.52 40.92
C ARG A 18 28.82 -20.18 41.09
N GLU A 19 28.47 -19.01 41.63
CA GLU A 19 27.07 -18.58 41.72
C GLU A 19 26.45 -18.38 40.33
N ALA A 20 27.20 -17.81 39.37
CA ALA A 20 26.70 -17.62 38.01
C ALA A 20 26.35 -18.95 37.33
N TYR A 21 27.20 -19.97 37.51
CA TYR A 21 26.93 -21.32 37.04
C TYR A 21 25.68 -21.92 37.70
N GLN A 22 25.54 -21.79 39.03
CA GLN A 22 24.38 -22.31 39.76
C GLN A 22 23.07 -21.64 39.34
N GLN A 23 23.09 -20.34 39.05
CA GLN A 23 21.91 -19.60 38.57
C GLN A 23 21.45 -20.08 37.20
N ASP A 24 22.38 -20.32 36.26
CA ASP A 24 22.01 -20.80 34.94
C ASP A 24 21.57 -22.27 34.95
N VAL A 25 22.15 -23.11 35.83
CA VAL A 25 21.65 -24.48 36.08
C VAL A 25 20.22 -24.44 36.65
N LEU A 26 19.94 -23.55 37.60
CA LEU A 26 18.58 -23.39 38.16
C LEU A 26 17.58 -22.94 37.10
N LYS A 27 17.95 -21.99 36.23
CA LYS A 27 17.10 -21.58 35.10
C LYS A 27 16.84 -22.74 34.14
N ALA A 28 17.88 -23.53 33.83
CA ALA A 28 17.74 -24.70 32.96
C ALA A 28 16.75 -25.72 33.57
N VAL A 29 16.89 -26.03 34.86
CA VAL A 29 15.97 -26.94 35.58
C VAL A 29 14.54 -26.38 35.60
N GLN A 30 14.35 -25.07 35.78
CA GLN A 30 13.03 -24.42 35.72
C GLN A 30 12.40 -24.49 34.33
N VAL A 31 13.17 -24.31 33.26
CA VAL A 31 12.70 -24.47 31.88
C VAL A 31 12.25 -25.90 31.64
N LEU A 32 13.02 -26.89 32.11
CA LEU A 32 12.67 -28.30 32.00
C LEU A 32 11.37 -28.64 32.74
N MET A 33 11.17 -28.12 33.95
CA MET A 33 9.90 -28.29 34.67
C MET A 33 8.72 -27.66 33.93
N ARG A 34 8.89 -26.48 33.33
CA ARG A 34 7.83 -25.82 32.53
C ARG A 34 7.45 -26.59 31.28
N LEU A 35 8.43 -27.26 30.65
CA LEU A 35 8.22 -28.11 29.49
C LEU A 35 7.68 -29.50 29.87
N GLY A 36 7.43 -29.77 31.16
CA GLY A 36 6.95 -31.07 31.65
C GLY A 36 8.00 -32.18 31.55
N ILE A 37 9.29 -31.81 31.42
CA ILE A 37 10.40 -32.75 31.25
C ILE A 37 10.86 -33.31 32.60
N MET A 38 10.59 -32.65 33.73
CA MET A 38 10.91 -33.18 35.06
C MET A 38 9.81 -32.78 36.04
N ASP A 39 9.34 -33.75 36.84
CA ASP A 39 8.38 -33.50 37.92
C ASP A 39 9.06 -33.06 39.22
N SER A 40 10.35 -33.40 39.40
CA SER A 40 11.14 -32.96 40.56
C SER A 40 12.60 -32.67 40.19
N PRO A 41 13.28 -31.72 40.86
CA PRO A 41 14.68 -31.35 40.58
C PRO A 41 15.70 -32.48 40.82
N SER A 42 15.31 -33.54 41.53
CA SER A 42 16.13 -34.71 41.80
C SER A 42 15.86 -35.88 40.85
N ALA A 43 14.92 -35.75 39.92
CA ALA A 43 14.62 -36.78 38.95
C ALA A 43 15.78 -36.94 37.96
N ASP A 44 16.03 -38.18 37.54
CA ASP A 44 17.06 -38.46 36.54
C ASP A 44 16.64 -37.88 35.17
N LEU A 45 17.36 -36.84 34.77
CA LEU A 45 17.08 -36.03 33.58
C LEU A 45 17.11 -36.88 32.30
N THR A 46 17.99 -37.88 32.26
CA THR A 46 18.10 -38.83 31.15
C THR A 46 16.85 -39.69 31.03
N ALA A 47 16.38 -40.27 32.14
CA ALA A 47 15.18 -41.10 32.14
C ALA A 47 13.92 -40.31 31.72
N SER A 48 13.79 -39.04 32.13
CA SER A 48 12.63 -38.23 31.74
C SER A 48 12.69 -37.75 30.29
N LEU A 49 13.88 -37.42 29.77
CA LEU A 49 14.06 -37.14 28.35
C LEU A 49 13.77 -38.36 27.48
N ASP A 50 14.21 -39.55 27.90
CA ASP A 50 13.94 -40.80 27.20
C ASP A 50 12.44 -41.10 27.14
N SER A 51 11.70 -40.87 28.24
CA SER A 51 10.25 -41.04 28.27
C SER A 51 9.50 -40.07 27.35
N ILE A 52 9.95 -38.81 27.24
CA ILE A 52 9.37 -37.85 26.30
C ILE A 52 9.71 -38.20 24.87
N LEU A 53 10.95 -38.63 24.62
CA LEU A 53 11.36 -39.06 23.30
C LEU A 53 10.54 -40.29 22.86
N GLU A 54 10.26 -41.22 23.77
CA GLU A 54 9.40 -42.37 23.54
C GLU A 54 7.96 -41.95 23.24
N LYS A 55 7.36 -41.04 24.03
CA LYS A 55 6.03 -40.49 23.75
C LYS A 55 5.93 -39.77 22.41
N LEU A 56 6.90 -38.90 22.10
CA LEU A 56 6.94 -38.21 20.80
C LEU A 56 7.08 -39.19 19.64
N GLN A 57 7.82 -40.28 19.85
CA GLN A 57 7.96 -41.35 18.87
C GLN A 57 6.67 -42.19 18.73
N GLU A 58 5.93 -42.43 19.81
CA GLU A 58 4.61 -43.06 19.77
C GLU A 58 3.59 -42.17 19.06
N ASP A 59 3.56 -40.87 19.36
CA ASP A 59 2.68 -39.91 18.70
C ASP A 59 3.00 -39.80 17.21
N GLU A 60 4.28 -39.76 16.82
CA GLU A 60 4.69 -39.77 15.42
C GLU A 60 4.27 -41.06 14.71
N LEU A 61 4.39 -42.21 15.38
CA LEU A 61 3.94 -43.50 14.86
C LEU A 61 2.41 -43.56 14.73
N ALA A 62 1.67 -42.95 15.67
CA ALA A 62 0.21 -42.89 15.64
C ALA A 62 -0.31 -41.99 14.52
N ILE A 63 0.34 -40.86 14.26
CA ILE A 63 -0.07 -39.90 13.22
C ILE A 63 0.30 -40.39 11.82
N TYR A 64 1.52 -40.92 11.64
CA TYR A 64 2.07 -41.23 10.31
C TYR A 64 2.23 -42.73 10.01
N GLY A 65 1.94 -43.62 10.97
CA GLY A 65 2.07 -45.07 10.83
C GLY A 65 3.50 -45.61 10.78
N ARG A 66 4.51 -44.73 10.68
CA ARG A 66 5.94 -45.05 10.67
C ARG A 66 6.75 -43.85 11.18
N LYS A 67 7.89 -44.13 11.80
CA LYS A 67 8.89 -43.08 12.13
C LYS A 67 9.45 -42.51 10.83
N ARG A 68 9.34 -41.20 10.62
CA ARG A 68 9.93 -40.55 9.45
C ARG A 68 11.39 -40.25 9.73
N SER A 69 12.23 -40.48 8.74
CA SER A 69 13.63 -40.08 8.84
C SER A 69 13.74 -38.56 8.77
N LYS A 70 14.79 -38.01 9.41
CA LYS A 70 15.13 -36.58 9.29
C LYS A 70 15.27 -36.14 7.83
N GLN A 71 15.73 -37.03 6.95
CA GLN A 71 15.90 -36.75 5.53
C GLN A 71 14.55 -36.64 4.81
N GLU A 72 13.59 -37.51 5.11
CA GLU A 72 12.22 -37.42 4.57
C GLU A 72 11.53 -36.14 5.01
N ILE A 73 11.61 -35.78 6.29
CA ILE A 73 11.02 -34.52 6.80
C ILE A 73 11.63 -33.30 6.10
N ILE A 74 12.95 -33.29 5.88
CA ILE A 74 13.62 -32.20 5.17
C ILE A 74 13.21 -32.14 3.69
N ALA A 75 13.00 -33.29 3.05
CA ALA A 75 12.55 -33.36 1.66
C ALA A 75 11.12 -32.79 1.52
N ASP A 76 10.20 -33.22 2.38
CA ASP A 76 8.81 -32.72 2.40
C ASP A 76 8.78 -31.20 2.65
N LEU A 77 9.56 -30.70 3.62
CA LEU A 77 9.66 -29.26 3.89
C LEU A 77 10.18 -28.47 2.69
N LYS A 78 11.15 -29.01 1.95
CA LYS A 78 11.64 -28.38 0.71
C LYS A 78 10.59 -28.35 -0.37
N GLN A 79 9.83 -29.44 -0.53
CA GLN A 79 8.75 -29.54 -1.50
C GLN A 79 7.63 -28.54 -1.18
N VAL A 80 7.17 -28.48 0.08
CA VAL A 80 6.17 -27.50 0.52
C VAL A 80 6.66 -26.08 0.27
N ASN A 81 7.94 -25.80 0.54
CA ASN A 81 8.50 -24.47 0.28
C ASN A 81 8.55 -24.13 -1.22
N SER A 82 8.76 -25.11 -2.12
CA SER A 82 8.64 -24.85 -3.56
C SER A 82 7.20 -24.60 -3.99
N GLU A 83 6.24 -25.34 -3.44
CA GLU A 83 4.81 -25.15 -3.73
C GLU A 83 4.34 -23.75 -3.26
N ILE A 84 4.78 -23.28 -2.09
CA ILE A 84 4.52 -21.92 -1.61
C ILE A 84 5.06 -20.86 -2.60
N VAL A 85 6.29 -21.04 -3.09
CA VAL A 85 6.89 -20.09 -4.04
C VAL A 85 6.14 -20.06 -5.37
N GLU A 86 5.57 -21.17 -5.82
CA GLU A 86 4.72 -21.20 -7.01
C GLU A 86 3.39 -20.51 -6.79
N LEU A 87 2.73 -20.74 -5.64
CA LEU A 87 1.51 -20.05 -5.26
C LEU A 87 1.70 -18.53 -5.14
N ASP A 88 2.82 -18.07 -4.57
CA ASP A 88 3.14 -16.64 -4.47
C ASP A 88 3.24 -16.00 -5.87
N ARG A 89 3.76 -16.73 -6.87
CA ARG A 89 3.79 -16.25 -8.26
C ARG A 89 2.41 -16.19 -8.88
N GLU A 90 1.57 -17.19 -8.61
CA GLU A 90 0.18 -17.22 -9.11
C GLU A 90 -0.66 -16.10 -8.48
N ILE A 91 -0.48 -15.83 -7.17
CA ILE A 91 -1.08 -14.69 -6.49
C ILE A 91 -0.65 -13.39 -7.16
N ALA A 92 0.65 -13.19 -7.41
CA ALA A 92 1.15 -11.98 -8.07
C ALA A 92 0.56 -11.79 -9.48
N ASP A 93 0.40 -12.87 -10.26
CA ASP A 93 -0.25 -12.80 -11.57
C ASP A 93 -1.74 -12.46 -11.46
N LEU A 94 -2.46 -13.08 -10.52
CA LEU A 94 -3.86 -12.77 -10.26
C LEU A 94 -4.05 -11.33 -9.78
N GLU A 95 -3.19 -10.82 -8.92
CA GLU A 95 -3.19 -9.43 -8.49
C GLU A 95 -2.97 -8.47 -9.67
N TRP A 96 -2.04 -8.81 -10.58
CA TRP A 96 -1.81 -8.07 -11.81
C TRP A 96 -3.05 -8.09 -12.73
N GLN A 97 -3.68 -9.26 -12.92
CA GLN A 97 -4.91 -9.38 -13.70
C GLN A 97 -6.07 -8.60 -13.06
N ILE A 98 -6.19 -8.61 -11.73
CA ILE A 98 -7.18 -7.80 -11.02
C ILE A 98 -6.89 -6.31 -11.21
N ALA A 99 -5.63 -5.88 -11.17
CA ALA A 99 -5.24 -4.50 -11.41
C ALA A 99 -5.60 -4.06 -12.84
N LEU A 100 -5.30 -4.89 -13.84
CA LEU A 100 -5.68 -4.66 -15.23
C LEU A 100 -7.21 -4.60 -15.39
N LYS A 101 -7.95 -5.53 -14.78
CA LYS A 101 -9.42 -5.53 -14.83
C LYS A 101 -10.02 -4.33 -14.12
N LYS A 102 -9.44 -3.88 -13.00
CA LYS A 102 -9.85 -2.64 -12.31
C LYS A 102 -9.56 -1.40 -13.16
N ALA A 103 -8.43 -1.36 -13.85
CA ALA A 103 -8.13 -0.31 -14.82
C ALA A 103 -9.12 -0.33 -15.99
N GLU A 104 -9.44 -1.50 -16.55
CA GLU A 104 -10.47 -1.65 -17.59
C GLU A 104 -11.85 -1.19 -17.10
N ILE A 105 -12.24 -1.54 -15.86
CA ILE A 105 -13.51 -1.10 -15.26
C ILE A 105 -13.51 0.41 -15.00
N SER A 106 -12.39 0.97 -14.51
CA SER A 106 -12.23 2.41 -14.30
C SER A 106 -12.21 3.22 -15.61
N VAL A 107 -11.88 2.59 -16.74
CA VAL A 107 -11.93 3.19 -18.08
C VAL A 107 -13.29 2.98 -18.76
N ASN A 108 -14.07 1.95 -18.37
CA ASN A 108 -15.35 1.60 -18.99
C ASN A 108 -16.61 1.95 -18.19
N GLU A 109 -16.51 2.57 -17.01
CA GLU A 109 -17.61 3.39 -16.50
C GLU A 109 -17.39 4.84 -16.92
N PRO A 110 -17.93 5.30 -18.07
CA PRO A 110 -18.26 6.71 -18.19
C PRO A 110 -19.43 6.93 -17.24
N VAL A 111 -19.15 7.12 -15.95
CA VAL A 111 -20.05 7.94 -15.16
C VAL A 111 -19.90 9.33 -15.77
N ASN A 112 -20.71 9.62 -16.78
CA ASN A 112 -20.81 10.89 -17.46
C ASN A 112 -21.49 11.88 -16.48
N THR A 113 -20.91 12.03 -15.29
CA THR A 113 -21.31 13.00 -14.29
C THR A 113 -20.61 14.28 -14.68
N ILE A 114 -21.34 15.11 -15.42
CA ILE A 114 -20.98 16.51 -15.61
C ILE A 114 -20.92 17.15 -14.23
N ILE A 115 -19.75 17.65 -13.86
CA ILE A 115 -19.53 18.36 -12.61
C ILE A 115 -20.02 19.79 -12.80
N ARG A 116 -21.07 20.18 -12.09
CA ARG A 116 -21.66 21.52 -12.21
C ARG A 116 -21.13 22.44 -11.12
N PHE A 117 -20.54 23.56 -11.51
CA PHE A 117 -20.10 24.55 -10.53
C PHE A 117 -21.27 25.23 -9.81
N ARG A 118 -22.47 25.23 -10.39
CA ARG A 118 -23.71 25.58 -9.68
C ARG A 118 -23.94 24.72 -8.43
N ASP A 119 -23.63 23.43 -8.50
CA ASP A 119 -23.80 22.50 -7.38
C ASP A 119 -22.73 22.77 -6.31
N TRP A 120 -21.49 23.02 -6.75
CA TRP A 120 -20.40 23.40 -5.84
C TRP A 120 -20.71 24.71 -5.09
N LYS A 121 -21.31 25.72 -5.75
CA LYS A 121 -21.76 26.98 -5.13
C LYS A 121 -22.82 26.75 -4.04
N GLN A 122 -23.57 25.64 -4.11
CA GLN A 122 -24.57 25.23 -3.12
C GLN A 122 -24.00 24.27 -2.05
N GLY A 123 -22.70 23.93 -2.13
CA GLY A 123 -22.07 22.99 -1.22
C GLY A 123 -22.28 21.51 -1.57
N ILE A 124 -22.80 21.22 -2.77
CA ILE A 124 -23.02 19.85 -3.27
C ILE A 124 -21.81 19.46 -4.11
N PHE A 125 -21.07 18.44 -3.66
CA PHE A 125 -19.84 17.98 -4.33
C PHE A 125 -20.00 16.55 -4.85
N GLY A 126 -19.43 16.30 -6.02
CA GLY A 126 -19.43 14.98 -6.65
C GLY A 126 -18.51 14.00 -5.92
N GLN A 127 -18.69 12.70 -6.18
CA GLN A 127 -17.89 11.66 -5.55
C GLN A 127 -16.38 11.85 -5.83
N GLY A 128 -15.57 11.77 -4.78
CA GLY A 128 -14.11 11.93 -4.84
C GLY A 128 -13.62 13.39 -4.87
N TRP A 129 -14.51 14.39 -4.94
CA TRP A 129 -14.15 15.79 -4.78
C TRP A 129 -14.19 16.20 -3.31
N GLU A 130 -13.04 16.56 -2.77
CA GLU A 130 -12.85 16.91 -1.38
C GLU A 130 -12.28 18.32 -1.23
N ALA A 131 -12.25 18.82 0.00
CA ALA A 131 -11.53 20.04 0.33
C ALA A 131 -10.03 19.82 0.09
N THR A 132 -9.35 20.78 -0.54
CA THR A 132 -7.92 20.67 -0.88
C THR A 132 -7.04 20.34 0.33
N GLU A 133 -7.41 20.85 1.51
CA GLU A 133 -6.71 20.61 2.77
C GLU A 133 -6.67 19.13 3.18
N THR A 134 -7.71 18.36 2.86
CA THR A 134 -7.76 16.92 3.16
C THR A 134 -6.69 16.16 2.37
N LEU A 135 -6.37 16.61 1.15
CA LEU A 135 -5.48 15.90 0.23
C LEU A 135 -4.04 16.45 0.23
N LEU A 136 -3.87 17.77 0.39
CA LEU A 136 -2.56 18.44 0.25
C LEU A 136 -1.95 18.91 1.58
N GLY A 137 -2.68 18.86 2.70
CA GLY A 137 -2.19 19.34 4.00
C GLY A 137 -1.85 20.83 3.99
N ASP A 138 -0.70 21.21 4.55
CA ASP A 138 -0.21 22.60 4.70
C ASP A 138 0.42 23.23 3.43
N ARG A 139 0.21 22.64 2.24
CA ARG A 139 0.72 23.22 0.99
C ARG A 139 0.05 24.57 0.67
N PRO A 140 0.74 25.48 -0.07
CA PRO A 140 0.26 26.84 -0.26
C PRO A 140 -1.10 26.88 -0.95
N ARG A 141 -2.08 27.49 -0.27
CA ARG A 141 -3.42 27.81 -0.78
C ARG A 141 -3.36 28.99 -1.75
N SER A 142 -4.37 29.10 -2.61
CA SER A 142 -4.83 30.42 -3.05
C SER A 142 -5.48 31.13 -1.85
N THR A 143 -5.16 32.41 -1.67
CA THR A 143 -5.53 33.17 -0.46
C THR A 143 -6.79 34.00 -0.64
N GLU A 144 -7.56 33.81 -1.72
CA GLU A 144 -8.67 34.71 -2.02
C GLU A 144 -10.00 34.21 -1.43
N ARG A 145 -10.72 35.15 -0.83
CA ARG A 145 -11.77 34.86 0.16
C ARG A 145 -13.11 34.44 -0.45
N ASN A 146 -13.18 34.25 -1.77
CA ASN A 146 -14.38 33.94 -2.55
C ASN A 146 -14.18 32.79 -3.56
N GLU A 147 -13.10 32.03 -3.41
CA GLU A 147 -12.71 30.97 -4.36
C GLU A 147 -13.45 29.66 -4.05
N LEU A 148 -13.99 29.05 -5.10
CA LEU A 148 -14.58 27.72 -5.02
C LEU A 148 -13.52 26.71 -5.48
N GLU A 149 -12.77 26.19 -4.51
CA GLU A 149 -11.64 25.29 -4.74
C GLU A 149 -11.98 23.87 -4.28
N ARG A 150 -11.86 22.88 -5.17
CA ARG A 150 -11.99 21.46 -4.81
C ARG A 150 -10.89 20.64 -5.44
N SER A 151 -10.52 19.57 -4.76
CA SER A 151 -9.46 18.68 -5.19
C SER A 151 -9.95 17.23 -5.25
N LYS A 152 -9.44 16.48 -6.23
CA LYS A 152 -9.70 15.05 -6.40
C LYS A 152 -8.37 14.30 -6.52
N PHE A 153 -8.24 13.25 -5.73
CA PHE A 153 -7.07 12.39 -5.71
C PHE A 153 -7.15 11.34 -6.81
N TYR A 154 -6.05 11.13 -7.53
CA TYR A 154 -5.91 10.06 -8.49
C TYR A 154 -4.65 9.26 -8.18
N ASP A 155 -4.84 7.98 -7.90
CA ASP A 155 -3.76 7.00 -7.87
C ASP A 155 -3.50 6.52 -9.31
N LEU A 156 -2.41 6.99 -9.92
CA LEU A 156 -1.95 6.52 -11.22
C LEU A 156 -1.13 5.22 -11.09
N GLY A 157 -0.83 4.80 -9.85
CA GLY A 157 0.05 3.69 -9.51
C GLY A 157 -0.49 2.30 -9.84
N VAL A 158 -1.78 2.18 -10.15
CA VAL A 158 -2.38 0.91 -10.62
C VAL A 158 -2.23 0.72 -12.13
N ALA A 159 -1.99 1.81 -12.89
CA ALA A 159 -1.86 1.74 -14.34
C ALA A 159 -0.39 1.81 -14.79
N ILE A 160 0.39 2.81 -14.36
CA ILE A 160 1.77 3.01 -14.81
C ILE A 160 2.57 3.80 -13.74
N VAL A 161 3.55 3.15 -13.09
CA VAL A 161 4.65 3.75 -12.30
C VAL A 161 4.32 4.41 -10.94
N GLY A 162 3.50 3.81 -10.07
CA GLY A 162 3.50 4.17 -8.62
C GLY A 162 3.35 5.67 -8.27
N TYR A 163 2.81 6.49 -9.17
CA TYR A 163 2.63 7.92 -8.98
C TYR A 163 1.20 8.19 -8.56
N ALA A 164 1.03 9.11 -7.61
CA ALA A 164 -0.27 9.64 -7.23
C ALA A 164 -0.27 11.15 -7.42
N ILE A 165 -1.35 11.66 -7.99
CA ILE A 165 -1.53 13.08 -8.29
C ILE A 165 -2.81 13.59 -7.63
N VAL A 166 -2.86 14.90 -7.45
CA VAL A 166 -4.06 15.60 -7.01
C VAL A 166 -4.43 16.61 -8.10
N LEU A 167 -5.65 16.49 -8.61
CA LEU A 167 -6.27 17.48 -9.49
C LEU A 167 -7.00 18.49 -8.63
N THR A 168 -6.61 19.76 -8.70
CA THR A 168 -7.30 20.87 -8.07
C THR A 168 -7.97 21.71 -9.14
N VAL A 169 -9.25 21.99 -8.95
CA VAL A 169 -10.03 22.90 -9.79
C VAL A 169 -10.55 24.02 -8.90
N GLU A 170 -10.25 25.23 -9.34
CA GLU A 170 -10.58 26.46 -8.66
C GLU A 170 -11.36 27.36 -9.60
N LEU A 171 -12.48 27.90 -9.10
CA LEU A 171 -13.29 28.88 -9.81
C LEU A 171 -13.28 30.20 -9.04
N ILE A 172 -12.86 31.25 -9.74
CA ILE A 172 -12.75 32.61 -9.25
C ILE A 172 -13.79 33.46 -10.01
N PRO A 173 -14.87 33.93 -9.37
CA PRO A 173 -15.87 34.76 -10.05
C PRO A 173 -15.29 36.12 -10.47
N ASP A 174 -15.30 36.41 -11.78
CA ASP A 174 -14.86 37.71 -12.33
C ASP A 174 -16.03 38.69 -12.47
N SER A 175 -17.20 38.18 -12.88
CA SER A 175 -18.43 38.95 -13.08
C SER A 175 -19.66 38.06 -12.84
N PRO A 176 -20.90 38.58 -12.89
CA PRO A 176 -22.10 37.76 -12.74
C PRO A 176 -22.22 36.63 -13.78
N THR A 177 -21.62 36.78 -14.96
CA THR A 177 -21.74 35.82 -16.09
C THR A 177 -20.40 35.24 -16.53
N SER A 178 -19.29 35.59 -15.87
CA SER A 178 -17.96 35.10 -16.21
C SER A 178 -17.16 34.73 -14.96
N SER A 179 -16.33 33.71 -15.07
CA SER A 179 -15.43 33.27 -14.01
C SER A 179 -14.08 32.88 -14.61
N GLN A 180 -13.00 33.12 -13.87
CA GLN A 180 -11.71 32.54 -14.17
C GLN A 180 -11.65 31.14 -13.56
N ALA A 181 -11.36 30.13 -14.37
CA ALA A 181 -11.05 28.79 -13.90
C ALA A 181 -9.55 28.56 -13.89
N LYS A 182 -9.12 27.84 -12.86
CA LYS A 182 -7.75 27.45 -12.64
C LYS A 182 -7.70 25.97 -12.34
N VAL A 183 -7.02 25.24 -13.21
CA VAL A 183 -6.89 23.79 -13.14
C VAL A 183 -5.42 23.47 -12.90
N ARG A 184 -5.13 22.80 -11.80
CA ARG A 184 -3.78 22.45 -11.37
C ARG A 184 -3.69 20.96 -11.11
N ILE A 185 -2.58 20.36 -11.52
CA ILE A 185 -2.18 19.02 -11.08
C ILE A 185 -0.95 19.17 -10.20
N THR A 186 -0.98 18.58 -9.00
CA THR A 186 0.17 18.52 -8.07
C THR A 186 0.50 17.09 -7.69
N THR A 187 1.67 16.88 -7.10
CA THR A 187 1.99 15.59 -6.48
C THR A 187 1.13 15.34 -5.24
N ALA A 188 0.80 14.07 -4.99
CA ALA A 188 0.25 13.65 -3.71
C ALA A 188 1.28 13.76 -2.57
N GLN A 189 0.82 13.63 -1.32
CA GLN A 189 1.72 13.63 -0.16
C GLN A 189 2.77 12.51 -0.27
N GLY A 190 4.01 12.83 0.11
CA GLY A 190 5.14 11.89 0.05
C GLY A 190 5.79 11.75 -1.33
N ILE A 191 5.17 12.25 -2.41
CA ILE A 191 5.74 12.19 -3.76
C ILE A 191 6.42 13.52 -4.11
N PRO A 192 7.72 13.53 -4.43
CA PRO A 192 8.49 14.76 -4.58
C PRO A 192 8.20 15.49 -5.91
N TYR A 193 7.98 14.75 -7.00
CA TYR A 193 7.84 15.31 -8.34
C TYR A 193 6.74 14.60 -9.13
N LEU A 194 6.15 15.32 -10.08
CA LEU A 194 5.21 14.76 -11.04
C LEU A 194 5.93 13.78 -11.98
N PRO A 195 5.20 12.80 -12.54
CA PRO A 195 5.72 12.00 -13.64
C PRO A 195 6.17 12.92 -14.78
N PRO A 196 7.38 12.71 -15.34
CA PRO A 196 7.76 13.35 -16.59
C PRO A 196 6.76 13.01 -17.70
N GLN A 197 6.51 13.95 -18.61
CA GLN A 197 5.56 13.81 -19.73
C GLN A 197 4.08 13.73 -19.35
N LEU A 198 3.72 13.88 -18.07
CA LEU A 198 2.32 14.03 -17.67
C LEU A 198 1.73 15.28 -18.34
N LYS A 199 0.59 15.11 -19.02
CA LYS A 199 -0.08 16.16 -19.77
C LYS A 199 -1.37 16.60 -19.09
N LEU A 200 -1.58 17.91 -19.07
CA LEU A 200 -2.84 18.56 -18.71
C LEU A 200 -3.33 19.36 -19.92
N ALA A 201 -4.49 18.97 -20.46
CA ALA A 201 -5.15 19.66 -21.55
C ALA A 201 -6.56 20.08 -21.16
N ILE A 202 -6.97 21.26 -21.63
CA ILE A 202 -8.35 21.75 -21.52
C ILE A 202 -8.97 21.59 -22.90
N LEU A 203 -10.08 20.88 -22.97
CA LEU A 203 -10.81 20.61 -24.21
C LEU A 203 -12.18 21.29 -24.14
N ASN A 204 -12.70 21.68 -25.30
CA ASN A 204 -14.08 22.11 -25.46
C ASN A 204 -15.03 20.90 -25.36
N GLU A 205 -16.34 21.15 -25.38
CA GLU A 205 -17.39 20.12 -25.36
C GLU A 205 -17.19 19.06 -26.46
N ASP A 206 -16.74 19.48 -27.65
CA ASP A 206 -16.46 18.63 -28.82
C ASP A 206 -15.08 17.93 -28.79
N GLU A 207 -14.39 17.98 -27.65
CA GLU A 207 -13.07 17.38 -27.41
C GLU A 207 -11.92 18.01 -28.21
N THR A 208 -12.17 19.15 -28.86
CA THR A 208 -11.09 19.93 -29.45
C THR A 208 -10.28 20.64 -28.37
N PRO A 209 -8.93 20.72 -28.50
CA PRO A 209 -8.12 21.46 -27.55
C PRO A 209 -8.54 22.94 -27.50
N ALA A 210 -9.02 23.40 -26.34
CA ALA A 210 -9.37 24.79 -26.09
C ALA A 210 -8.12 25.66 -25.89
N LEU A 211 -7.05 25.07 -25.35
CA LEU A 211 -5.79 25.72 -24.99
C LEU A 211 -4.60 24.84 -25.33
N THR A 212 -3.40 25.43 -25.35
CA THR A 212 -2.14 24.68 -25.43
C THR A 212 -1.99 23.75 -24.23
N GLU A 213 -1.60 22.50 -24.44
CA GLU A 213 -1.37 21.53 -23.35
C GLU A 213 -0.18 21.91 -22.46
N SER A 214 -0.31 21.67 -21.15
CA SER A 214 0.80 21.72 -20.19
C SER A 214 1.42 20.33 -20.12
N VAL A 215 2.76 20.25 -20.18
CA VAL A 215 3.49 18.98 -20.08
C VAL A 215 4.51 19.09 -18.95
N SER A 216 4.44 18.16 -18.00
CA SER A 216 5.36 18.01 -16.88
C SER A 216 6.75 17.59 -17.35
N ARG A 217 7.78 18.18 -16.73
CA ARG A 217 9.20 17.91 -16.97
C ARG A 217 9.82 17.25 -15.74
N GLU A 218 11.08 16.87 -15.86
CA GLU A 218 11.84 16.40 -14.71
C GLU A 218 11.81 17.44 -13.59
N ARG A 219 11.44 16.98 -12.39
CA ARG A 219 11.36 17.77 -11.15
C ARG A 219 10.23 18.80 -11.05
N ASP A 220 9.29 18.82 -11.99
CA ASP A 220 8.09 19.63 -11.82
C ASP A 220 7.28 19.09 -10.63
N THR A 221 6.84 19.99 -9.76
CA THR A 221 6.00 19.64 -8.59
C THR A 221 4.52 19.91 -8.86
N TRP A 222 4.23 20.69 -9.91
CA TRP A 222 2.89 21.00 -10.38
C TRP A 222 2.89 21.43 -11.86
N ILE A 223 1.75 21.28 -12.52
CA ILE A 223 1.43 21.90 -13.82
C ILE A 223 0.04 22.54 -13.75
N GLN A 224 -0.20 23.61 -14.51
CA GLN A 224 -1.45 24.39 -14.39
C GLN A 224 -1.90 24.99 -15.72
N ARG A 225 -3.20 25.27 -15.80
CA ARG A 225 -3.84 26.16 -16.77
C ARG A 225 -4.85 27.08 -16.10
N GLU A 226 -4.90 28.31 -16.60
CA GLU A 226 -5.88 29.33 -16.22
C GLU A 226 -6.59 29.80 -17.50
N PHE A 227 -7.90 29.97 -17.44
CA PHE A 227 -8.73 30.40 -18.56
C PHE A 227 -10.03 31.00 -18.06
N SER A 228 -10.66 31.83 -18.89
CA SER A 228 -11.98 32.39 -18.60
C SER A 228 -13.08 31.47 -19.10
N LEU A 229 -14.18 31.43 -18.36
CA LEU A 229 -15.39 30.68 -18.67
C LEU A 229 -16.61 31.58 -18.54
N ASN A 230 -17.59 31.36 -19.39
CA ASN A 230 -18.92 31.94 -19.25
C ASN A 230 -19.85 30.99 -18.50
N GLU A 231 -20.89 31.52 -17.85
CA GLU A 231 -21.90 30.68 -17.19
C GLU A 231 -22.53 29.67 -18.17
N GLY A 232 -22.60 28.39 -17.78
CA GLY A 232 -23.13 27.30 -18.60
C GLY A 232 -22.17 26.76 -19.66
N GLU A 233 -20.94 27.28 -19.76
CA GLU A 233 -19.94 26.75 -20.68
C GLU A 233 -19.43 25.37 -20.22
N ILE A 234 -19.40 24.42 -21.15
CA ILE A 234 -18.91 23.05 -20.90
C ILE A 234 -17.47 22.94 -21.37
N PHE A 235 -16.61 22.46 -20.48
CA PHE A 235 -15.23 22.14 -20.79
C PHE A 235 -14.84 20.79 -20.21
N LYS A 236 -13.80 20.18 -20.77
CA LYS A 236 -13.26 18.91 -20.29
C LYS A 236 -11.80 19.08 -19.90
N VAL A 237 -11.42 18.50 -18.76
CA VAL A 237 -10.04 18.43 -18.31
C VAL A 237 -9.51 17.05 -18.65
N LYS A 238 -8.54 16.98 -19.54
CA LYS A 238 -7.86 15.74 -19.92
C LYS A 238 -6.50 15.64 -19.23
N ILE A 239 -6.30 14.54 -18.51
CA ILE A 239 -5.03 14.14 -17.91
C ILE A 239 -4.51 12.95 -18.72
N ALA A 240 -3.27 13.01 -19.20
CA ALA A 240 -2.69 11.92 -19.98
C ALA A 240 -1.23 11.64 -19.61
N LEU A 241 -0.87 10.36 -19.53
CA LEU A 241 0.48 9.87 -19.31
C LEU A 241 0.66 8.57 -20.10
N ASP A 242 1.61 8.53 -21.03
CA ASP A 242 1.81 7.41 -21.95
C ASP A 242 0.48 6.98 -22.63
N GLU A 243 0.02 5.74 -22.40
CA GLU A 243 -1.24 5.22 -22.94
C GLU A 243 -2.45 5.48 -22.03
N PHE A 244 -2.22 5.95 -20.79
CA PHE A 244 -3.28 6.27 -19.86
C PHE A 244 -3.85 7.66 -20.15
N SER A 245 -5.17 7.76 -20.24
CA SER A 245 -5.86 9.05 -20.28
C SER A 245 -7.15 9.02 -19.48
N LEU A 246 -7.38 10.11 -18.74
CA LEU A 246 -8.59 10.38 -17.99
C LEU A 246 -9.18 11.71 -18.45
N ILE A 247 -10.51 11.79 -18.52
CA ILE A 247 -11.23 13.02 -18.84
C ILE A 247 -12.30 13.27 -17.78
N GLU A 248 -12.33 14.48 -17.24
CA GLU A 248 -13.39 14.97 -16.35
C GLU A 248 -14.15 16.10 -17.07
N THR A 249 -15.48 16.08 -17.01
CA THR A 249 -16.35 17.05 -17.70
C THR A 249 -16.95 18.03 -16.69
N PHE A 250 -16.89 19.32 -17.00
CA PHE A 250 -17.34 20.41 -16.13
C PHE A 250 -18.32 21.33 -16.86
N GLU A 251 -19.26 21.90 -16.12
CA GLU A 251 -20.20 22.94 -16.55
C GLU A 251 -20.12 24.12 -15.57
N ALA A 252 -19.87 25.32 -16.11
CA ALA A 252 -19.61 26.54 -15.34
C ALA A 252 -20.83 27.19 -14.66
#